data_AF-A0A0Q4XDC0-F1
#
_entry.id   AF-A0A0Q4XDC0-F1
#
_cell.length_a   1.000
_cell.length_b   1.000
_cell.length_c   1.000
_cell.angle_alpha   90.00
_cell.angle_beta   90.00
_cell.angle_gamma   90.00
#
_symmetry.space_group_name_H-M   'P 1'
#
loop_
_entity.id
_entity.type
_entity.pdbx_description
1 polymer ?
#
loop_
_entity_poly.entity_id
_entity_poly.type
_entity_poly.pdbx_seq_one_letter_code
_entity_poly.pdbx_strand_id
1 'polypeptide(L)'
;MKWIKALFGPSARRETDPTLESDYHLLARSDLFDSGYYLRENPDVAEAAADPITHYLAIGFLEGREPSAFFDGTRYWEADPSIKAAGINPLVHWLRAGAGEGRSAPVRKDNASLPGEVRSDYALVARSGLFDLGYYLAGNPDVGASGEDPIVHYLQVGYLDGREPSAFFDGNRYRAENADVREARVNPLVHWLRLGSAEGRLAPVRSASSPDRPGTDYALVARSGLFDAAYYLKTNPEIAGSGLDPIVHYITDGFREGREPAAFFDGKAYAEHYPDVQAAGTAPLVHWMRVGKAEGRRPPIRAPQPPYPAPTVT
;
A
#
# COMPACT_ATOMS: atom_id res chain seq x y z
N MET A 1 19.45 13.39 23.31
CA MET A 1 19.16 12.35 24.34
C MET A 1 18.25 12.81 25.48
N LYS A 2 18.61 13.78 26.35
CA LYS A 2 17.75 14.15 27.52
C LYS A 2 16.38 14.77 27.17
N TRP A 3 16.27 15.50 26.07
CA TRP A 3 15.03 16.20 25.71
C TRP A 3 14.02 15.29 24.96
N ILE A 4 14.48 14.40 24.08
CA ILE A 4 13.62 13.43 23.35
C ILE A 4 12.87 12.54 24.33
N LYS A 5 13.56 12.00 25.34
CA LYS A 5 12.96 11.16 26.39
C LYS A 5 11.95 11.93 27.26
N ALA A 6 12.15 13.23 27.44
CA ALA A 6 11.26 14.08 28.23
C ALA A 6 9.96 14.44 27.47
N LEU A 7 10.01 14.55 26.14
CA LEU A 7 8.88 14.91 25.30
C LEU A 7 8.14 13.71 24.68
N PHE A 8 8.82 12.58 24.46
CA PHE A 8 8.30 11.43 23.71
C PHE A 8 8.47 10.08 24.41
N GLY A 9 8.93 10.07 25.67
CA GLY A 9 9.04 8.84 26.47
C GLY A 9 7.65 8.32 26.93
N PRO A 10 7.59 7.10 27.51
CA PRO A 10 6.33 6.47 27.95
C PRO A 10 5.48 7.29 28.92
N SER A 11 6.09 8.27 29.60
CA SER A 11 5.47 9.15 30.59
C SER A 11 5.05 10.52 30.05
N ALA A 12 5.32 10.82 28.77
CA ALA A 12 4.92 12.08 28.14
C ALA A 12 3.40 12.06 27.88
N ARG A 13 2.68 13.02 28.47
CA ARG A 13 1.23 13.14 28.28
C ARG A 13 0.93 13.43 26.82
N ARG A 14 0.11 12.57 26.20
CA ARG A 14 -0.55 12.85 24.92
C ARG A 14 -1.67 13.86 25.17
N GLU A 15 -1.39 15.15 25.01
CA GLU A 15 -2.46 16.10 24.73
C GLU A 15 -2.99 15.79 23.33
N THR A 16 -4.25 15.37 23.24
CA THR A 16 -4.84 14.81 22.03
C THR A 16 -5.26 15.91 21.08
N ASP A 17 -4.34 16.34 20.21
CA ASP A 17 -4.66 17.11 19.01
C ASP A 17 -5.30 16.14 17.97
N PRO A 18 -6.56 16.36 17.56
CA PRO A 18 -7.25 15.49 16.60
C PRO A 18 -6.57 15.39 15.24
N THR A 19 -5.84 16.43 14.83
CA THR A 19 -5.11 16.43 13.56
C THR A 19 -3.88 15.54 13.63
N LEU A 20 -3.21 15.53 14.78
CA LEU A 20 -2.03 14.71 15.04
C LEU A 20 -2.38 13.22 15.10
N GLU A 21 -3.54 12.87 15.65
CA GLU A 21 -4.06 11.49 15.64
C GLU A 21 -4.39 11.01 14.21
N SER A 22 -4.99 11.89 13.40
CA SER A 22 -5.25 11.60 11.98
C SER A 22 -3.96 11.38 11.19
N ASP A 23 -2.96 12.24 11.38
CA ASP A 23 -1.64 12.15 10.72
C ASP A 23 -0.88 10.89 11.16
N TYR A 24 -0.97 10.54 12.45
CA TYR A 24 -0.39 9.32 12.98
C TYR A 24 -0.95 8.09 12.26
N HIS A 25 -2.28 7.99 12.18
CA HIS A 25 -2.91 6.87 11.48
C HIS A 25 -2.65 6.87 9.97
N LEU A 26 -2.50 8.05 9.37
CA LEU A 26 -2.15 8.19 7.96
C LEU A 26 -0.76 7.59 7.69
N LEU A 27 0.23 7.90 8.53
CA LEU A 27 1.58 7.35 8.42
C LEU A 27 1.64 5.88 8.80
N ALA A 28 0.96 5.48 9.88
CA ALA A 28 0.94 4.09 10.35
C ALA A 28 0.34 3.11 9.33
N ARG A 29 -0.50 3.61 8.42
CA ARG A 29 -1.10 2.84 7.31
C ARG A 29 -0.35 3.02 5.99
N SER A 30 0.68 3.86 5.97
CA SER A 30 1.44 4.17 4.77
C SER A 30 2.73 3.34 4.72
N ASP A 31 2.96 2.70 3.58
CA ASP A 31 4.25 2.03 3.30
C ASP A 31 5.42 3.01 3.11
N LEU A 32 5.15 4.33 3.10
CA LEU A 32 6.17 5.37 2.98
C LEU A 32 6.74 5.80 4.34
N PHE A 33 6.20 5.28 5.46
CA PHE A 33 6.80 5.39 6.78
C PHE A 33 7.24 4.01 7.29
N ASP A 34 8.54 3.77 7.40
CA ASP A 34 9.11 2.53 7.93
C ASP A 34 9.70 2.81 9.32
N SER A 35 8.99 2.34 10.35
CA SER A 35 9.43 2.49 11.75
C SER A 35 10.78 1.83 12.04
N GLY A 36 11.09 0.70 11.39
CA GLY A 36 12.34 -0.01 11.56
C GLY A 36 13.51 0.72 10.91
N TYR A 37 13.32 1.20 9.68
CA TYR A 37 14.26 2.11 9.02
C TYR A 37 14.51 3.37 9.86
N TYR A 38 13.43 4.02 10.29
CA TYR A 38 13.50 5.27 11.02
C TYR A 38 14.32 5.13 12.30
N LEU A 39 14.11 4.07 13.09
CA LEU A 39 14.87 3.85 14.31
C LEU A 39 16.35 3.47 14.05
N ARG A 40 16.67 2.79 12.94
CA ARG A 40 18.06 2.47 12.57
C ARG A 40 18.85 3.71 12.16
N GLU A 41 18.26 4.58 11.33
CA GLU A 41 18.89 5.82 10.87
C GLU A 41 18.92 6.90 11.95
N ASN A 42 18.11 6.74 12.99
CA ASN A 42 17.98 7.70 14.09
C ASN A 42 18.24 7.01 15.46
N PRO A 43 19.50 6.58 15.75
CA PRO A 43 19.82 5.84 16.97
C PRO A 43 19.46 6.58 18.26
N ASP A 44 19.49 7.92 18.24
CA ASP A 44 19.10 8.76 19.37
C ASP A 44 17.60 8.66 19.72
N VAL A 45 16.75 8.40 18.73
CA VAL A 45 15.32 8.14 18.89
C VAL A 45 15.11 6.74 19.45
N ALA A 46 15.86 5.75 18.94
CA ALA A 46 15.83 4.38 19.42
C ALA A 46 16.30 4.26 20.87
N GLU A 47 17.42 4.89 21.23
CA GLU A 47 17.96 4.92 22.61
C GLU A 47 17.02 5.62 23.58
N ALA A 48 16.24 6.60 23.11
CA ALA A 48 15.23 7.28 23.90
C ALA A 48 13.95 6.43 24.10
N ALA A 49 13.82 5.31 23.39
CA ALA A 49 12.60 4.49 23.31
C ALA A 49 11.36 5.33 22.93
N ALA A 50 11.55 6.31 22.04
CA ALA A 50 10.47 7.15 21.53
C ALA A 50 9.72 6.44 20.40
N ASP A 51 8.42 6.71 20.29
CA ASP A 51 7.63 6.23 19.16
C ASP A 51 8.07 6.91 17.86
N PRO A 52 8.44 6.17 16.80
CA PRO A 52 9.06 6.74 15.60
C PRO A 52 8.10 7.60 14.77
N ILE A 53 6.81 7.23 14.68
CA ILE A 53 5.81 8.02 13.94
C ILE A 53 5.58 9.35 14.67
N THR A 54 5.38 9.30 15.98
CA THR A 54 5.20 10.49 16.83
C THR A 54 6.41 11.40 16.75
N HIS A 55 7.63 10.84 16.84
CA HIS A 55 8.87 11.62 16.71
C HIS A 55 8.95 12.29 15.33
N TYR A 56 8.70 11.54 14.26
CA TYR A 56 8.76 12.07 12.91
C TYR A 56 7.73 13.15 12.66
N LEU A 57 6.48 12.98 13.10
CA LEU A 57 5.42 13.99 12.96
C LEU A 57 5.71 15.27 13.74
N ALA A 58 6.29 15.14 14.93
CA ALA A 58 6.52 16.29 15.80
C ALA A 58 7.73 17.13 15.37
N ILE A 59 8.85 16.47 15.08
CA ILE A 59 10.12 17.18 14.85
C ILE A 59 11.06 16.50 13.86
N GLY A 60 10.96 15.19 13.69
CA GLY A 60 11.90 14.45 12.87
C GLY A 60 11.90 14.89 11.40
N PHE A 61 10.74 15.25 10.86
CA PHE A 61 10.68 15.83 9.52
C PHE A 61 11.41 17.18 9.45
N LEU A 62 11.24 18.09 10.42
CA LEU A 62 11.93 19.39 10.53
C LEU A 62 13.45 19.25 10.64
N GLU A 63 13.92 18.15 11.24
CA GLU A 63 15.33 17.80 11.32
C GLU A 63 15.87 17.20 10.00
N GLY A 64 15.02 17.02 8.99
CA GLY A 64 15.38 16.40 7.70
C GLY A 64 15.56 14.88 7.79
N ARG A 65 15.02 14.23 8.83
CA ARG A 65 15.08 12.76 8.96
C ARG A 65 14.07 12.14 8.02
N GLU A 66 14.47 11.10 7.32
CA GLU A 66 13.62 10.49 6.31
C GLU A 66 12.71 9.42 6.93
N PRO A 67 11.42 9.38 6.54
CA PRO A 67 10.45 8.46 7.12
C PRO A 67 10.63 7.01 6.64
N SER A 68 11.28 6.82 5.50
CA SER A 68 11.62 5.51 4.95
C SER A 68 12.81 5.65 3.99
N ALA A 69 13.38 4.52 3.59
CA ALA A 69 14.39 4.48 2.54
C ALA A 69 13.85 5.00 1.18
N PHE A 70 12.53 5.07 1.01
CA PHE A 70 11.86 5.27 -0.28
C PHE A 70 11.17 6.62 -0.42
N PHE A 71 11.19 7.45 0.61
CA PHE A 71 10.63 8.79 0.59
C PHE A 71 11.74 9.80 0.90
N ASP A 72 11.91 10.76 -0.01
CA ASP A 72 12.85 11.87 0.08
C ASP A 72 12.09 13.13 0.49
N GLY A 73 11.77 13.22 1.78
CA GLY A 73 11.07 14.37 2.34
C GLY A 73 11.85 15.67 2.12
N THR A 74 13.18 15.59 2.15
CA THR A 74 14.07 16.73 1.89
C THR A 74 13.89 17.27 0.48
N ARG A 75 13.95 16.41 -0.55
CA ARG A 75 13.74 16.81 -1.95
C ARG A 75 12.33 17.33 -2.18
N TYR A 76 11.33 16.77 -1.51
CA TYR A 76 9.95 17.26 -1.59
C TYR A 76 9.83 18.71 -1.13
N TRP A 77 10.50 19.06 -0.04
CA TRP A 77 10.56 20.43 0.46
C TRP A 77 11.35 21.39 -0.42
N GLU A 78 12.45 20.93 -1.03
CA GLU A 78 13.23 21.76 -1.93
C GLU A 78 12.51 22.06 -3.24
N ALA A 79 11.67 21.13 -3.70
CA ALA A 79 10.87 21.29 -4.91
C ALA A 79 9.74 22.32 -4.75
N ASP A 80 9.26 22.56 -3.53
CA ASP A 80 8.19 23.52 -3.25
C ASP A 80 8.52 24.39 -2.01
N PRO A 81 9.14 25.56 -2.23
CA PRO A 81 9.49 26.49 -1.16
C PRO A 81 8.30 26.94 -0.30
N SER A 82 7.05 26.85 -0.79
CA SER A 82 5.86 27.25 -0.04
C SER A 82 5.52 26.27 1.08
N ILE A 83 5.65 24.95 0.83
CA ILE A 83 5.49 23.89 1.84
C ILE A 83 6.55 24.03 2.93
N LYS A 84 7.80 24.28 2.50
CA LYS A 84 8.94 24.48 3.40
C LYS A 84 8.74 25.71 4.30
N ALA A 85 8.30 26.83 3.73
CA ALA A 85 8.03 28.05 4.49
C ALA A 85 6.87 27.89 5.48
N ALA A 86 5.87 27.08 5.13
CA ALA A 86 4.72 26.76 5.98
C ALA A 86 5.01 25.70 7.05
N GLY A 87 6.19 25.06 7.04
CA GLY A 87 6.55 24.01 8.00
C GLY A 87 5.68 22.76 7.88
N ILE A 88 5.10 22.50 6.70
CA ILE A 88 4.19 21.36 6.49
C ILE A 88 4.99 20.07 6.37
N ASN A 89 4.53 19.00 7.03
CA ASN A 89 5.16 17.68 6.94
C ASN A 89 5.09 17.12 5.51
N PRO A 90 6.23 16.82 4.87
CA PRO A 90 6.28 16.46 3.45
C PRO A 90 5.58 15.13 3.17
N LEU A 91 5.69 14.16 4.08
CA LEU A 91 5.02 12.87 3.92
C LEU A 91 3.51 12.99 4.10
N VAL A 92 3.06 13.75 5.10
CA VAL A 92 1.61 14.02 5.31
C VAL A 92 1.04 14.75 4.10
N HIS A 93 1.72 15.79 3.62
CA HIS A 93 1.28 16.55 2.45
C HIS A 93 1.21 15.66 1.20
N TRP A 94 2.23 14.83 0.97
CA TRP A 94 2.24 13.88 -0.12
C TRP A 94 1.05 12.91 -0.07
N LEU A 95 0.79 12.32 1.09
CA LEU A 95 -0.28 11.36 1.30
C LEU A 95 -1.68 11.97 1.22
N ARG A 96 -1.85 13.27 1.53
CA ARG A 96 -3.15 13.96 1.49
C ARG A 96 -3.46 14.67 0.18
N ALA A 97 -2.46 15.29 -0.46
CA ALA A 97 -2.68 16.21 -1.57
C ALA A 97 -1.71 15.97 -2.74
N GLY A 98 -0.42 15.72 -2.45
CA GLY A 98 0.62 15.68 -3.47
C GLY A 98 0.38 14.66 -4.59
N ALA A 99 -0.10 13.46 -4.27
CA ALA A 99 -0.45 12.46 -5.28
C ALA A 99 -1.60 12.91 -6.20
N GLY A 100 -2.61 13.60 -5.64
CA GLY A 100 -3.77 14.11 -6.40
C GLY A 100 -3.48 15.37 -7.21
N GLU A 101 -2.44 16.12 -6.87
CA GLU A 101 -1.95 17.28 -7.64
C GLU A 101 -1.07 16.89 -8.84
N GLY A 102 -0.91 15.58 -9.12
CA GLY A 102 -0.06 15.09 -10.20
C GLY A 102 1.44 15.29 -9.96
N ARG A 103 1.86 15.50 -8.71
CA ARG A 103 3.28 15.64 -8.35
C ARG A 103 3.96 14.27 -8.43
N SER A 104 5.23 14.23 -8.79
CA SER A 104 6.02 13.00 -8.74
C SER A 104 6.38 12.65 -7.30
N ALA A 105 6.24 11.38 -6.91
CA ALA A 105 6.66 10.91 -5.59
C ALA A 105 8.16 11.22 -5.40
N PRO A 106 8.55 11.87 -4.30
CA PRO A 106 9.95 12.13 -4.02
C PRO A 106 10.55 10.81 -3.52
N VAL A 107 11.08 9.99 -4.42
CA VAL A 107 11.70 8.71 -4.04
C VAL A 107 13.18 8.92 -3.76
N ARG A 108 13.69 8.44 -2.62
CA ARG A 108 15.09 8.57 -2.25
C ARG A 108 15.95 7.70 -3.18
N LYS A 109 16.76 8.40 -3.98
CA LYS A 109 17.87 7.97 -4.88
C LYS A 109 18.01 6.45 -5.00
N ASP A 110 17.55 5.79 -6.06
CA ASP A 110 18.16 5.83 -7.40
C ASP A 110 17.25 5.21 -8.50
N ASN A 111 15.93 5.19 -8.31
CA ASN A 111 14.98 4.76 -9.36
C ASN A 111 15.14 5.53 -10.68
N ALA A 112 15.67 6.77 -10.63
CA ALA A 112 15.92 7.57 -11.82
C ALA A 112 16.99 6.97 -12.75
N SER A 113 17.92 6.18 -12.22
CA SER A 113 18.92 5.42 -12.99
C SER A 113 18.47 4.01 -13.36
N LEU A 114 17.38 3.50 -12.77
CA LEU A 114 16.83 2.21 -13.18
C LEU A 114 16.31 2.27 -14.62
N PRO A 115 16.45 1.18 -15.40
CA PRO A 115 15.80 1.06 -16.69
C PRO A 115 14.30 1.40 -16.59
N GLY A 116 13.74 2.02 -17.64
CA GLY A 116 12.36 2.54 -17.62
C GLY A 116 11.31 1.50 -17.23
N GLU A 117 11.47 0.26 -17.69
CA GLU A 117 10.59 -0.87 -17.34
C GLU A 117 10.65 -1.20 -15.84
N VAL A 118 11.86 -1.38 -15.29
CA VAL A 118 12.08 -1.67 -13.86
C VAL A 118 11.48 -0.58 -12.97
N ARG A 119 11.61 0.69 -13.38
CA ARG A 119 11.02 1.82 -12.66
C ARG A 119 9.49 1.79 -12.64
N SER A 120 8.88 1.45 -13.78
CA SER A 120 7.42 1.30 -13.90
C SER A 120 6.93 0.15 -13.01
N ASP A 121 7.64 -0.97 -13.04
CA ASP A 121 7.33 -2.16 -12.24
C ASP A 121 7.52 -1.93 -10.74
N TYR A 122 8.57 -1.20 -10.35
CA TYR A 122 8.79 -0.79 -8.96
C TYR A 122 7.57 -0.07 -8.39
N ALA A 123 7.10 0.97 -9.09
CA ALA A 123 5.97 1.76 -8.62
C ALA A 123 4.68 0.92 -8.54
N LEU A 124 4.50 0.00 -9.48
CA LEU A 124 3.36 -0.91 -9.50
C LEU A 124 3.40 -1.89 -8.31
N VAL A 125 4.55 -2.53 -8.06
CA VAL A 125 4.76 -3.47 -6.95
C VAL A 125 4.57 -2.75 -5.61
N ALA A 126 5.21 -1.60 -5.41
CA ALA A 126 5.13 -0.84 -4.17
C ALA A 126 3.68 -0.43 -3.83
N ARG A 127 2.90 0.05 -4.81
CA ARG A 127 1.51 0.47 -4.59
C ARG A 127 0.52 -0.68 -4.41
N SER A 128 0.87 -1.88 -4.84
CA SER A 128 -0.05 -3.03 -4.79
C SER A 128 -0.33 -3.53 -3.38
N GLY A 129 0.58 -3.27 -2.43
CA GLY A 129 0.57 -3.90 -1.11
C GLY A 129 0.80 -5.41 -1.15
N LEU A 130 1.18 -6.00 -2.29
CA LEU A 130 1.48 -7.43 -2.41
C LEU A 130 2.96 -7.76 -2.17
N PHE A 131 3.80 -6.73 -2.03
CA PHE A 131 5.17 -6.83 -1.54
C PHE A 131 5.23 -6.36 -0.09
N ASP A 132 5.60 -7.25 0.82
CA ASP A 132 5.77 -6.97 2.25
C ASP A 132 7.27 -6.88 2.53
N LEU A 133 7.76 -5.66 2.72
CA LEU A 133 9.18 -5.39 2.96
C LEU A 133 9.72 -6.13 4.19
N GLY A 134 8.95 -6.16 5.27
CA GLY A 134 9.35 -6.81 6.52
C GLY A 134 9.43 -8.32 6.37
N TYR A 135 8.45 -8.93 5.70
CA TYR A 135 8.47 -10.34 5.32
C TYR A 135 9.67 -10.66 4.43
N TYR A 136 9.90 -9.84 3.40
CA TYR A 136 10.96 -10.08 2.43
C TYR A 136 12.33 -10.01 3.10
N LEU A 137 12.61 -8.99 3.90
CA LEU A 137 13.89 -8.88 4.59
C LEU A 137 14.08 -9.95 5.68
N ALA A 138 13.01 -10.35 6.38
CA ALA A 138 13.08 -11.42 7.36
C ALA A 138 13.42 -12.78 6.74
N GLY A 139 12.92 -13.06 5.53
CA GLY A 139 13.25 -14.27 4.78
C GLY A 139 14.56 -14.19 3.99
N ASN A 140 15.09 -12.99 3.76
CA ASN A 140 16.23 -12.71 2.88
C ASN A 140 17.25 -11.78 3.58
N PRO A 141 17.90 -12.23 4.67
CA PRO A 141 18.83 -11.39 5.44
C PRO A 141 20.07 -10.98 4.64
N ASP A 142 20.41 -11.72 3.59
CA ASP A 142 21.47 -11.40 2.64
C ASP A 142 21.21 -10.09 1.87
N VAL A 143 19.96 -9.84 1.48
CA VAL A 143 19.54 -8.59 0.82
C VAL A 143 19.64 -7.42 1.79
N GLY A 144 19.25 -7.64 3.05
CA GLY A 144 19.42 -6.63 4.11
C GLY A 144 20.89 -6.31 4.38
N ALA A 145 21.78 -7.31 4.32
CA ALA A 145 23.22 -7.15 4.54
C ALA A 145 23.95 -6.50 3.35
N SER A 146 23.47 -6.71 2.12
CA SER A 146 24.05 -6.08 0.92
C SER A 146 23.70 -4.59 0.80
N GLY A 147 22.62 -4.16 1.46
CA GLY A 147 22.09 -2.79 1.34
C GLY A 147 21.38 -2.54 0.00
N GLU A 148 21.08 -3.61 -0.75
CA GLU A 148 20.31 -3.52 -1.98
C GLU A 148 18.83 -3.23 -1.69
N ASP A 149 18.18 -2.48 -2.58
CA ASP A 149 16.74 -2.22 -2.49
C ASP A 149 15.96 -3.54 -2.63
N PRO A 150 15.11 -3.92 -1.66
CA PRO A 150 14.43 -5.21 -1.68
C PRO A 150 13.42 -5.40 -2.82
N ILE A 151 12.77 -4.32 -3.28
CA ILE A 151 11.85 -4.38 -4.42
C ILE A 151 12.66 -4.53 -5.70
N VAL A 152 13.75 -3.78 -5.87
CA VAL A 152 14.65 -3.93 -7.04
C VAL A 152 15.24 -5.33 -7.08
N HIS A 153 15.77 -5.81 -5.96
CA HIS A 153 16.28 -7.18 -5.83
C HIS A 153 15.21 -8.19 -6.23
N TYR A 154 13.99 -8.08 -5.70
CA TYR A 154 12.89 -8.97 -6.07
C TYR A 154 12.52 -8.89 -7.54
N LEU A 155 12.48 -7.70 -8.13
CA LEU A 155 12.14 -7.49 -9.54
C LEU A 155 13.16 -8.13 -10.48
N GLN A 156 14.44 -8.12 -10.11
CA GLN A 156 15.53 -8.54 -10.99
C GLN A 156 15.95 -10.00 -10.76
N VAL A 157 16.17 -10.38 -9.51
CA VAL A 157 16.81 -11.66 -9.15
C VAL A 157 15.96 -12.48 -8.20
N GLY A 158 15.34 -11.85 -7.20
CA GLY A 158 14.68 -12.58 -6.12
C GLY A 158 13.55 -13.50 -6.58
N TYR A 159 12.75 -13.10 -7.56
CA TYR A 159 11.71 -13.98 -8.11
C TYR A 159 12.28 -15.17 -8.91
N LEU A 160 13.47 -15.03 -9.51
CA LEU A 160 14.16 -16.11 -10.20
C LEU A 160 14.68 -17.16 -9.22
N ASP A 161 15.14 -16.69 -8.06
CA ASP A 161 15.54 -17.51 -6.91
C ASP A 161 14.33 -18.15 -6.19
N GLY A 162 13.11 -17.83 -6.60
CA GLY A 162 11.88 -18.31 -5.96
C GLY A 162 11.56 -17.64 -4.62
N ARG A 163 12.16 -16.48 -4.33
CA ARG A 163 11.86 -15.69 -3.12
C ARG A 163 10.49 -15.03 -3.27
N GLU A 164 9.61 -15.23 -2.30
CA GLU A 164 8.25 -14.69 -2.33
C GLU A 164 8.21 -13.23 -1.85
N PRO A 165 7.43 -12.34 -2.49
CA PRO A 165 7.38 -10.92 -2.14
C PRO A 165 6.57 -10.64 -0.87
N SER A 166 5.69 -11.57 -0.47
CA SER A 166 4.93 -11.48 0.78
C SER A 166 4.47 -12.87 1.23
N ALA A 167 3.96 -12.96 2.45
CA ALA A 167 3.29 -14.17 2.93
C ALA A 167 1.99 -14.49 2.16
N PHE A 168 1.48 -13.55 1.37
CA PHE A 168 0.17 -13.65 0.72
C PHE A 168 0.27 -13.93 -0.77
N PHE A 169 1.28 -13.42 -1.46
CA PHE A 169 1.46 -13.67 -2.89
C PHE A 169 2.30 -14.94 -3.09
N ASP A 170 1.79 -15.88 -3.89
CA ASP A 170 2.45 -17.13 -4.24
C ASP A 170 2.93 -17.08 -5.69
N GLY A 171 4.05 -16.42 -5.91
CA GLY A 171 4.66 -16.26 -7.22
C GLY A 171 5.18 -17.58 -7.78
N ASN A 172 5.61 -18.50 -6.93
CA ASN A 172 6.07 -19.81 -7.37
C ASN A 172 4.92 -20.66 -7.92
N ARG A 173 3.77 -20.70 -7.22
CA ARG A 173 2.55 -21.33 -7.74
C ARG A 173 2.09 -20.67 -9.04
N TYR A 174 2.08 -19.34 -9.07
CA TYR A 174 1.70 -18.61 -10.29
C TYR A 174 2.55 -19.04 -11.48
N ARG A 175 3.87 -19.14 -11.33
CA ARG A 175 4.78 -19.62 -12.39
C ARG A 175 4.58 -21.11 -12.72
N ALA A 176 4.24 -21.93 -11.74
CA ALA A 176 3.99 -23.35 -11.96
C ALA A 176 2.73 -23.58 -12.82
N GLU A 177 1.68 -22.80 -12.57
CA GLU A 177 0.39 -22.86 -13.28
C GLU A 177 0.44 -22.14 -14.64
N ASN A 178 1.39 -21.21 -14.82
CA ASN A 178 1.52 -20.37 -16.02
C ASN A 178 2.88 -20.58 -16.69
N ALA A 179 2.95 -21.60 -17.54
CA ALA A 179 4.18 -22.02 -18.23
C ALA A 179 4.81 -20.90 -19.08
N ASP A 180 3.97 -20.07 -19.71
CA ASP A 180 4.37 -18.90 -20.49
C ASP A 180 5.15 -17.88 -19.64
N VAL A 181 4.66 -17.56 -18.44
CA VAL A 181 5.33 -16.65 -17.49
C VAL A 181 6.65 -17.24 -17.02
N ARG A 182 6.67 -18.54 -16.72
CA ARG A 182 7.87 -19.25 -16.29
C ARG A 182 8.95 -19.27 -17.35
N GLU A 183 8.59 -19.61 -18.58
CA GLU A 183 9.51 -19.77 -19.71
C GLU A 183 10.03 -18.43 -20.22
N ALA A 184 9.18 -17.41 -20.24
CA ALA A 184 9.59 -16.05 -20.56
C ALA A 184 10.42 -15.38 -19.45
N ARG A 185 10.56 -16.02 -18.27
CA ARG A 185 11.22 -15.47 -17.08
C ARG A 185 10.71 -14.07 -16.77
N VAL A 186 9.39 -13.91 -16.75
CA VAL A 186 8.75 -12.64 -16.36
C VAL A 186 8.49 -12.67 -14.85
N ASN A 187 8.69 -11.53 -14.17
CA ASN A 187 8.38 -11.42 -12.75
C ASN A 187 6.88 -11.72 -12.52
N PRO A 188 6.54 -12.70 -11.65
CA PRO A 188 5.16 -13.16 -11.51
C PRO A 188 4.23 -12.12 -10.91
N LEU A 189 4.72 -11.31 -9.96
CA LEU A 189 3.92 -10.24 -9.36
C LEU A 189 3.65 -9.14 -10.37
N VAL A 190 4.66 -8.74 -11.15
CA VAL A 190 4.48 -7.76 -12.23
C VAL A 190 3.51 -8.28 -13.28
N HIS A 191 3.69 -9.52 -13.75
CA HIS A 191 2.80 -10.11 -14.73
C HIS A 191 1.35 -10.15 -14.22
N TRP A 192 1.16 -10.59 -12.98
CA TRP A 192 -0.17 -10.62 -12.37
C TRP A 192 -0.81 -9.23 -12.35
N LEU A 193 -0.05 -8.23 -11.87
CA LEU A 193 -0.51 -6.85 -11.74
C LEU A 193 -0.74 -6.14 -13.08
N ARG A 194 -0.11 -6.60 -14.17
CA ARG A 194 -0.25 -5.98 -15.50
C ARG A 194 -1.24 -6.66 -16.42
N LEU A 195 -1.26 -8.00 -16.37
CA LEU A 195 -1.91 -8.83 -17.39
C LEU A 195 -2.75 -9.92 -16.75
N GLY A 196 -2.20 -10.63 -15.77
CA GLY A 196 -2.81 -11.86 -15.24
C GLY A 196 -4.23 -11.67 -14.70
N SER A 197 -4.48 -10.58 -13.96
CA SER A 197 -5.83 -10.28 -13.49
C SER A 197 -6.80 -9.97 -14.63
N ALA A 198 -6.37 -9.24 -15.67
CA ALA A 198 -7.21 -8.87 -16.80
C ALA A 198 -7.50 -10.07 -17.72
N GLU A 199 -6.56 -11.01 -17.80
CA GLU A 199 -6.71 -12.28 -18.52
C GLU A 199 -7.61 -13.29 -17.78
N GLY A 200 -8.07 -12.97 -16.57
CA GLY A 200 -8.91 -13.86 -15.76
C GLY A 200 -8.15 -15.05 -15.18
N ARG A 201 -6.82 -14.96 -15.05
CA ARG A 201 -6.03 -16.01 -14.39
C ARG A 201 -6.40 -16.11 -12.91
N LEU A 202 -6.15 -17.27 -12.31
CA LEU A 202 -6.38 -17.46 -10.88
C LEU A 202 -5.47 -16.53 -10.08
N ALA A 203 -6.07 -15.79 -9.15
CA ALA A 203 -5.33 -14.90 -8.27
C ALA A 203 -4.31 -15.71 -7.45
N PRO A 204 -3.01 -15.41 -7.53
CA PRO A 204 -1.96 -16.15 -6.84
C PRO A 204 -1.89 -15.78 -5.37
N VAL A 205 -3.02 -15.55 -4.71
CA VAL A 205 -3.09 -15.24 -3.28
C VAL A 205 -3.21 -16.53 -2.46
N ARG A 206 -2.43 -16.65 -1.39
CA ARG A 206 -2.55 -17.74 -0.41
C ARG A 206 -3.83 -17.56 0.39
N SER A 207 -4.52 -18.68 0.65
CA SER A 207 -5.62 -18.70 1.63
C SER A 207 -5.01 -18.37 3.00
N ALA A 208 -5.42 -17.25 3.60
CA ALA A 208 -4.90 -16.86 4.90
C ALA A 208 -5.52 -17.76 5.97
N SER A 209 -4.78 -18.77 6.41
CA SER A 209 -4.96 -19.41 7.71
C SER A 209 -3.92 -18.85 8.70
N SER A 210 -3.85 -17.53 8.84
CA SER A 210 -3.14 -16.91 9.96
C SER A 210 -4.03 -15.83 10.60
N PRO A 211 -4.46 -16.02 11.87
CA PRO A 211 -5.34 -15.08 12.57
C PRO A 211 -4.71 -13.71 12.86
N ASP A 212 -3.37 -13.62 12.85
CA ASP A 212 -2.64 -12.50 13.48
C ASP A 212 -2.26 -11.37 12.53
N ARG A 213 -2.57 -11.47 11.23
CA ARG A 213 -2.40 -10.37 10.27
C ARG A 213 -3.64 -10.24 9.39
N PRO A 214 -4.48 -9.19 9.56
CA PRO A 214 -5.49 -8.90 8.55
C PRO A 214 -4.76 -8.72 7.21
N GLY A 215 -5.15 -9.48 6.20
CA GLY A 215 -4.53 -9.41 4.87
C GLY A 215 -4.53 -7.98 4.32
N THR A 216 -3.67 -7.74 3.33
CA THR A 216 -3.60 -6.45 2.62
C THR A 216 -4.96 -6.09 2.04
N ASP A 217 -5.22 -4.79 1.80
CA ASP A 217 -6.48 -4.34 1.20
C ASP A 217 -6.75 -5.08 -0.11
N TYR A 218 -5.70 -5.29 -0.91
CA TYR A 218 -5.75 -6.15 -2.10
C TYR A 218 -6.31 -7.55 -1.80
N ALA A 219 -5.71 -8.27 -0.85
CA ALA A 219 -6.11 -9.65 -0.54
C ALA A 219 -7.52 -9.71 0.08
N LEU A 220 -7.94 -8.67 0.78
CA LEU A 220 -9.30 -8.55 1.30
C LEU A 220 -10.31 -8.38 0.15
N VAL A 221 -10.03 -7.47 -0.78
CA VAL A 221 -10.89 -7.21 -1.94
C VAL A 221 -10.94 -8.44 -2.86
N ALA A 222 -9.79 -9.00 -3.23
CA ALA A 222 -9.68 -10.14 -4.14
C ALA A 222 -10.45 -11.38 -3.68
N ARG A 223 -10.56 -11.59 -2.36
CA ARG A 223 -11.25 -12.74 -1.77
C ARG A 223 -12.69 -12.44 -1.34
N SER A 224 -13.12 -11.19 -1.41
CA SER A 224 -14.42 -10.77 -0.90
C SER A 224 -15.60 -11.32 -1.70
N GLY A 225 -15.39 -11.62 -2.98
CA GLY A 225 -16.47 -11.85 -3.96
C GLY A 225 -17.25 -10.59 -4.33
N LEU A 226 -16.93 -9.44 -3.72
CA LEU A 226 -17.60 -8.15 -3.92
C LEU A 226 -16.92 -7.26 -4.96
N PHE A 227 -15.83 -7.74 -5.56
CA PHE A 227 -15.13 -7.08 -6.65
C PHE A 227 -15.29 -7.90 -7.94
N ASP A 228 -15.80 -7.27 -8.99
CA ASP A 228 -15.97 -7.86 -10.31
C ASP A 228 -15.00 -7.18 -11.27
N ALA A 229 -13.85 -7.84 -11.52
CA ALA A 229 -12.81 -7.32 -12.39
C ALA A 229 -13.30 -7.12 -13.84
N ALA A 230 -14.18 -7.99 -14.34
CA ALA A 230 -14.72 -7.87 -15.69
C ALA A 230 -15.64 -6.65 -15.81
N TYR A 231 -16.52 -6.45 -14.82
CA TYR A 231 -17.32 -5.24 -14.72
C TYR A 231 -16.44 -3.98 -14.60
N TYR A 232 -15.43 -4.01 -13.73
CA TYR A 232 -14.57 -2.87 -13.47
C TYR A 232 -13.81 -2.45 -14.73
N LEU A 233 -13.18 -3.39 -15.44
CA LEU A 233 -12.47 -3.08 -16.68
C LEU A 233 -13.41 -2.67 -17.83
N LYS A 234 -14.61 -3.26 -17.90
CA LYS A 234 -15.62 -2.88 -18.89
C LYS A 234 -16.15 -1.46 -18.68
N THR A 235 -16.31 -1.03 -17.44
CA THR A 235 -16.83 0.30 -17.09
C THR A 235 -15.74 1.38 -17.06
N ASN A 236 -14.48 0.98 -16.96
CA ASN A 236 -13.31 1.86 -16.88
C ASN A 236 -12.30 1.49 -17.99
N PRO A 237 -12.62 1.72 -19.28
CA PRO A 237 -11.83 1.25 -20.42
C PRO A 237 -10.41 1.83 -20.49
N GLU A 238 -10.18 3.00 -19.92
CA GLU A 238 -8.85 3.58 -19.76
C GLU A 238 -7.96 2.77 -18.82
N ILE A 239 -8.54 2.12 -17.80
CA ILE A 239 -7.81 1.21 -16.92
C ILE A 239 -7.49 -0.08 -17.66
N ALA A 240 -8.44 -0.61 -18.43
CA ALA A 240 -8.20 -1.74 -19.33
C ALA A 240 -7.07 -1.47 -20.32
N GLY A 241 -7.03 -0.26 -20.92
CA GLY A 241 -5.98 0.16 -21.85
C GLY A 241 -4.61 0.40 -21.19
N SER A 242 -4.59 0.70 -19.88
CA SER A 242 -3.35 0.93 -19.13
C SER A 242 -2.63 -0.35 -18.69
N GLY A 243 -3.33 -1.48 -18.68
CA GLY A 243 -2.82 -2.73 -18.11
C GLY A 243 -2.51 -2.61 -16.61
N LEU A 244 -3.30 -1.84 -15.85
CA LEU A 244 -3.23 -1.83 -14.39
C LEU A 244 -4.22 -2.85 -13.83
N ASP A 245 -3.81 -3.56 -12.78
CA ASP A 245 -4.71 -4.42 -12.02
C ASP A 245 -5.90 -3.61 -11.48
N PRO A 246 -7.14 -4.06 -11.72
CA PRO A 246 -8.34 -3.30 -11.37
C PRO A 246 -8.57 -3.21 -9.86
N ILE A 247 -8.11 -4.18 -9.07
CA ILE A 247 -8.18 -4.14 -7.60
C ILE A 247 -7.20 -3.09 -7.08
N VAL A 248 -5.95 -3.09 -7.56
CA VAL A 248 -4.97 -2.05 -7.20
C VAL A 248 -5.54 -0.68 -7.51
N HIS A 249 -6.00 -0.47 -8.74
CA HIS A 249 -6.60 0.81 -9.11
C HIS A 249 -7.77 1.16 -8.20
N TYR A 250 -8.68 0.23 -7.91
CA TYR A 250 -9.83 0.51 -7.06
C TYR A 250 -9.46 0.94 -5.65
N ILE A 251 -8.49 0.27 -5.00
CA ILE A 251 -8.08 0.58 -3.62
C ILE A 251 -7.22 1.83 -3.52
N THR A 252 -6.54 2.24 -4.60
CA THR A 252 -5.69 3.45 -4.62
C THR A 252 -6.43 4.68 -5.11
N ASP A 253 -7.11 4.60 -6.26
CA ASP A 253 -7.59 5.78 -6.97
C ASP A 253 -9.08 5.69 -7.28
N GLY A 254 -9.51 4.53 -7.79
CA GLY A 254 -10.85 4.31 -8.31
C GLY A 254 -11.97 4.64 -7.34
N PHE A 255 -11.84 4.27 -6.06
CA PHE A 255 -12.86 4.60 -5.08
C PHE A 255 -13.00 6.12 -4.83
N ARG A 256 -11.92 6.88 -4.95
CA ARG A 256 -11.91 8.36 -4.82
C ARG A 256 -12.51 9.01 -6.06
N GLU A 257 -12.31 8.38 -7.21
CA GLU A 257 -12.94 8.74 -8.48
C GLU A 257 -14.42 8.33 -8.55
N GLY A 258 -14.97 7.71 -7.49
CA GLY A 258 -16.36 7.27 -7.42
C GLY A 258 -16.67 6.01 -8.23
N ARG A 259 -15.65 5.22 -8.59
CA ARG A 259 -15.80 3.98 -9.35
C ARG A 259 -16.22 2.84 -8.43
N GLU A 260 -17.23 2.10 -8.87
CA GLU A 260 -17.78 0.98 -8.10
C GLU A 260 -17.04 -0.33 -8.42
N PRO A 261 -16.75 -1.16 -7.40
CA PRO A 261 -16.00 -2.41 -7.58
C PRO A 261 -16.80 -3.51 -8.29
N ALA A 262 -18.13 -3.40 -8.31
CA ALA A 262 -19.03 -4.30 -9.02
C ALA A 262 -20.36 -3.59 -9.33
N ALA A 263 -21.10 -4.06 -10.34
CA ALA A 263 -22.41 -3.49 -10.71
C ALA A 263 -23.41 -3.46 -9.55
N PHE A 264 -23.32 -4.47 -8.69
CA PHE A 264 -24.20 -4.66 -7.55
C PHE A 264 -23.68 -4.00 -6.27
N PHE A 265 -22.46 -3.45 -6.23
CA PHE A 265 -21.92 -2.79 -5.05
C PHE A 265 -22.31 -1.31 -5.07
N ASP A 266 -22.67 -0.76 -3.90
CA ASP A 266 -23.04 0.65 -3.74
C ASP A 266 -22.16 1.33 -2.69
N GLY A 267 -20.91 1.58 -3.07
CA GLY A 267 -19.92 2.23 -2.23
C GLY A 267 -20.28 3.67 -1.94
N LYS A 268 -20.90 4.35 -2.91
CA LYS A 268 -21.36 5.73 -2.74
C LYS A 268 -22.45 5.83 -1.67
N ALA A 269 -23.55 5.08 -1.78
CA ALA A 269 -24.62 5.12 -0.77
C ALA A 269 -24.10 4.70 0.61
N TYR A 270 -23.18 3.74 0.66
CA TYR A 270 -22.53 3.34 1.91
C TYR A 270 -21.72 4.47 2.54
N ALA A 271 -20.88 5.16 1.76
CA ALA A 271 -20.08 6.28 2.25
C ALA A 271 -20.92 7.52 2.60
N GLU A 272 -22.07 7.72 1.95
CA GLU A 272 -23.02 8.78 2.29
C GLU A 272 -23.77 8.48 3.61
N HIS A 273 -24.12 7.22 3.83
CA HIS A 273 -24.84 6.81 5.03
C HIS A 273 -23.95 6.72 6.28
N TYR A 274 -22.67 6.42 6.10
CA TYR A 274 -21.72 6.19 7.17
C TYR A 274 -20.55 7.19 7.08
N PRO A 275 -20.62 8.35 7.78
CA PRO A 275 -19.60 9.39 7.70
C PRO A 275 -18.18 8.95 8.12
N ASP A 276 -18.08 7.92 8.96
CA ASP A 276 -16.80 7.33 9.36
C ASP A 276 -16.06 6.68 8.18
N VAL A 277 -16.77 6.22 7.16
CA VAL A 277 -16.17 5.68 5.93
C VAL A 277 -15.39 6.77 5.19
N GLN A 278 -15.95 7.98 5.11
CA GLN A 278 -15.28 9.12 4.49
C GLN A 278 -14.06 9.54 5.30
N ALA A 279 -14.20 9.61 6.63
CA ALA A 279 -13.10 9.96 7.54
C ALA A 279 -11.97 8.92 7.52
N ALA A 280 -12.28 7.65 7.28
CA ALA A 280 -11.28 6.58 7.20
C ALA A 280 -10.36 6.68 5.97
N GLY A 281 -10.79 7.41 4.92
CA GLY A 281 -10.00 7.63 3.71
C GLY A 281 -9.63 6.36 2.95
N THR A 282 -10.39 5.27 3.13
CA THR A 282 -10.19 3.95 2.50
C THR A 282 -11.37 3.59 1.59
N ALA A 283 -11.17 2.65 0.68
CA ALA A 283 -12.21 2.21 -0.24
C ALA A 283 -13.44 1.68 0.54
N PRO A 284 -14.68 2.03 0.13
CA PRO A 284 -15.91 1.59 0.81
C PRO A 284 -16.00 0.08 1.03
N LEU A 285 -15.55 -0.73 0.06
CA LEU A 285 -15.50 -2.19 0.18
C LEU A 285 -14.50 -2.64 1.25
N VAL A 286 -13.31 -2.04 1.30
CA VAL A 286 -12.30 -2.32 2.32
C VAL A 286 -12.84 -1.96 3.70
N HIS A 287 -13.45 -0.77 3.84
CA HIS A 287 -14.05 -0.34 5.09
C HIS A 287 -15.14 -1.30 5.57
N TRP A 288 -16.04 -1.70 4.68
CA TRP A 288 -17.09 -2.64 5.04
C TRP A 288 -16.50 -3.98 5.49
N MET A 289 -15.50 -4.51 4.77
CA MET A 289 -14.84 -5.77 5.12
C MET A 289 -14.12 -5.73 6.48
N ARG A 290 -13.47 -4.61 6.82
CA ARG A 290 -12.67 -4.47 8.04
C ARG A 290 -13.47 -4.02 9.27
N VAL A 291 -14.47 -3.17 9.07
CA VAL A 291 -15.20 -2.50 10.16
C VAL A 291 -16.68 -2.82 10.08
N GLY A 292 -17.32 -2.48 8.96
CA GLY A 292 -18.78 -2.53 8.83
C GLY A 292 -19.39 -3.91 9.09
N LYS A 293 -18.72 -4.97 8.64
CA LYS A 293 -19.15 -6.36 8.86
C LYS A 293 -19.10 -6.74 10.35
N ALA A 294 -18.05 -6.33 11.07
CA ALA A 294 -17.90 -6.62 12.50
C ALA A 294 -18.93 -5.86 13.35
N GLU A 295 -19.34 -4.67 12.89
CA GLU A 295 -20.38 -3.85 13.52
C GLU A 295 -21.81 -4.26 13.13
N GLY A 296 -21.98 -5.29 12.28
CA GLY A 296 -23.30 -5.75 11.83
C GLY A 296 -24.00 -4.82 10.83
N ARG A 297 -23.25 -3.93 10.14
CA ARG A 297 -23.81 -3.07 9.09
C ARG A 297 -24.31 -3.91 7.92
N ARG A 298 -25.40 -3.47 7.29
CA ARG A 298 -25.93 -4.12 6.07
C ARG A 298 -24.85 -4.12 4.97
N PRO A 299 -24.71 -5.21 4.19
CA PRO A 299 -23.82 -5.23 3.05
C PRO A 299 -24.21 -4.11 2.07
N PRO A 300 -23.24 -3.32 1.56
CA PRO A 300 -23.49 -2.21 0.66
C PRO A 300 -23.71 -2.72 -0.78
N ILE A 301 -24.82 -3.44 -0.97
CA ILE A 301 -25.22 -4.07 -2.23
C ILE A 301 -26.57 -3.53 -2.69
N ARG A 302 -26.70 -3.27 -3.98
CA ARG A 302 -27.95 -2.90 -4.65
C ARG A 302 -28.88 -4.10 -4.73
N ALA A 303 -30.18 -3.87 -4.59
CA ALA A 303 -31.22 -4.86 -4.84
C ALA A 303 -31.82 -4.66 -6.25
N PRO A 304 -32.16 -5.71 -7.01
CA PRO A 304 -31.97 -7.14 -6.74
C PRO A 304 -30.57 -7.66 -7.15
N GLN A 305 -30.11 -8.73 -6.48
CA GLN A 305 -28.85 -9.39 -6.80
C GLN A 305 -28.92 -10.06 -8.19
N PRO A 306 -27.97 -9.84 -9.11
CA PRO A 306 -27.77 -10.79 -10.21
C PRO A 306 -27.31 -12.14 -9.61
N PRO A 307 -27.60 -13.29 -10.26
CA PRO A 307 -27.12 -14.58 -9.77
C PRO A 307 -25.60 -14.55 -9.66
N TYR A 308 -25.10 -14.65 -8.44
CA TYR A 308 -23.68 -14.82 -8.14
C TYR A 308 -23.18 -16.05 -8.91
N PRO A 309 -22.11 -15.97 -9.72
CA PRO A 309 -21.34 -17.17 -10.00
C PRO A 309 -20.78 -17.64 -8.67
N ALA A 310 -21.16 -18.85 -8.24
CA ALA A 310 -20.54 -19.47 -7.08
C ALA A 310 -19.02 -19.51 -7.28
N PRO A 311 -18.21 -19.36 -6.21
CA PRO A 311 -16.78 -19.61 -6.32
C PRO A 311 -16.59 -21.02 -6.89
N THR A 312 -15.98 -21.12 -8.07
CA THR A 312 -15.64 -22.40 -8.67
C THR A 312 -14.59 -23.06 -7.79
N VAL A 313 -15.05 -23.95 -6.91
CA VAL A 313 -14.19 -24.89 -6.20
C VAL A 313 -13.99 -26.06 -7.15
N THR A 314 -12.84 -26.10 -7.82
CA THR A 314 -12.30 -27.30 -8.48
C THR A 314 -10.79 -27.32 -8.32
#